data_AF-A0A9P7EPQ0-F1
#
_entry.id   AF-A0A9P7EPQ0-F1
#
_cell.length_a   1.000
_cell.length_b   1.000
_cell.length_c   1.000
_cell.angle_alpha   90.00
_cell.angle_beta   90.00
_cell.angle_gamma   90.00
#
_symmetry.space_group_name_H-M   'P 1'
#
loop_
_entity.id
_entity.type
_entity.pdbx_description
1 polymer ?
#
loop_
_entity_poly.entity_id
_entity_poly.type
_entity_poly.pdbx_seq_one_letter_code
_entity_poly.pdbx_strand_id
1 'polypeptide(L)' 'HTHVRLVLKPCGRPLHMFRMLKEFVRALRDIVEIQQAVVEECQILHRDCSLNNTMILDEPEGSEGFLIDWEFA' A
#
# COMPACT_ATOMS: atom_id res chain seq x y z
N HIS A 1 27.60 -9.86 6.63
CA HIS A 1 26.14 -9.84 6.38
C HIS A 1 25.45 -9.57 7.71
N THR A 2 24.92 -8.36 7.88
CA THR A 2 24.19 -7.96 9.09
C THR A 2 22.70 -8.09 8.77
N HIS A 3 21.99 -8.96 9.50
CA HIS A 3 20.54 -9.01 9.40
C HIS A 3 19.93 -7.93 10.31
N VAL A 4 19.06 -7.09 9.73
CA VAL A 4 18.26 -6.12 10.47
C VAL A 4 16.82 -6.65 10.53
N ARG A 5 16.15 -6.50 11.69
CA ARG A 5 14.73 -6.82 11.85
C ARG A 5 13.96 -5.55 12.19
N LEU A 6 12.96 -5.22 11.38
CA LEU A 6 12.04 -4.13 11.64
C LEU A 6 10.76 -4.69 12.26
N VAL A 7 10.35 -4.18 13.43
CA VAL A 7 9.07 -4.54 14.06
C VAL A 7 8.13 -3.36 13.86
N LEU A 8 7.06 -3.59 13.10
CA LEU A 8 6.03 -2.60 12.82
C LEU A 8 4.73 -2.98 13.53
N LYS A 9 3.97 -1.98 13.98
CA LYS A 9 2.58 -2.19 14.40
C LYS A 9 1.75 -2.52 13.16
N PRO A 10 0.89 -3.54 13.19
CA PRO A 10 -0.05 -3.77 12.09
C PRO A 10 -0.89 -2.51 11.85
N CYS A 11 -0.82 -1.98 10.64
CA CYS A 11 -1.71 -0.94 10.13
C CYS A 11 -2.48 -1.54 8.95
N GLY A 12 -3.80 -1.38 8.94
CA GLY A 12 -4.66 -1.88 7.87
C GLY A 12 -4.73 -3.41 7.73
N ARG A 13 -5.33 -3.83 6.63
CA ARG A 13 -5.59 -5.22 6.25
C ARG A 13 -5.25 -5.44 4.77
N PRO A 14 -4.87 -6.65 4.34
CA PRO A 14 -4.54 -6.92 2.94
C PRO A 14 -5.68 -6.56 1.99
N LEU A 15 -5.34 -6.11 0.77
CA LEU A 15 -6.32 -5.71 -0.24
C LEU A 15 -7.33 -6.82 -0.53
N HIS A 16 -6.91 -8.09 -0.55
CA HIS A 16 -7.78 -9.25 -0.82
C HIS A 16 -8.88 -9.46 0.25
N MET A 17 -8.85 -8.74 1.38
CA MET A 17 -9.90 -8.76 2.40
C MET A 17 -10.98 -7.69 2.16
N PHE A 18 -10.99 -6.99 1.02
CA PHE A 18 -12.01 -5.97 0.70
C PHE A 18 -13.42 -6.48 0.97
N ARG A 19 -14.25 -5.64 1.59
CA ARG A 19 -15.65 -5.97 1.95
C ARG A 19 -16.60 -5.59 0.82
N MET A 20 -16.23 -4.59 0.02
CA MET A 20 -17.05 -4.05 -1.07
C MET A 20 -16.19 -3.67 -2.27
N LEU A 21 -16.76 -3.78 -3.48
CA LEU A 21 -16.06 -3.38 -4.71
C LEU A 21 -15.64 -1.90 -4.70
N LYS A 22 -16.45 -1.02 -4.09
CA LYS A 22 -16.14 0.40 -3.96
C LYS A 22 -14.84 0.66 -3.20
N GLU A 23 -14.60 -0.12 -2.14
CA GLU A 23 -13.38 -0.05 -1.35
C GLU A 23 -12.19 -0.58 -2.15
N PHE A 24 -12.35 -1.70 -2.85
CA PHE A 24 -11.30 -2.25 -3.71
C PHE A 24 -10.86 -1.24 -4.79
N VAL A 25 -11.82 -0.63 -5.49
CA VAL A 25 -11.53 0.36 -6.54
C VAL A 25 -10.87 1.62 -5.96
N ARG A 26 -11.29 2.07 -4.78
CA ARG A 26 -10.65 3.19 -4.08
C ARG A 26 -9.21 2.87 -3.73
N ALA A 27 -8.95 1.72 -3.13
CA ALA A 27 -7.60 1.32 -2.77
C ALA A 27 -6.67 1.25 -4.01
N LEU A 28 -7.15 0.71 -5.14
CA LEU A 28 -6.39 0.70 -6.38
C LEU A 28 -6.09 2.10 -6.93
N ARG A 29 -7.07 3.02 -6.87
CA ARG A 29 -6.85 4.43 -7.25
C ARG A 29 -5.76 5.03 -6.36
N ASP A 30 -5.87 4.87 -5.05
CA ASP A 30 -4.94 5.45 -4.08
C ASP A 30 -3.51 4.91 -4.33
N ILE A 31 -3.36 3.63 -4.67
CA ILE A 31 -2.05 3.05 -5.03
C ILE A 31 -1.44 3.71 -6.26
N VAL A 32 -2.25 3.99 -7.29
CA VAL A 32 -1.76 4.68 -8.50
C VAL A 32 -1.33 6.10 -8.16
N GLU A 33 -2.12 6.83 -7.36
CA GLU A 33 -1.80 8.20 -6.92
C GLU A 33 -0.52 8.25 -6.09
N ILE A 34 -0.37 7.33 -5.12
CA ILE A 34 0.86 7.18 -4.32
C ILE A 34 2.06 6.90 -5.23
N GLN A 35 1.92 5.97 -6.18
CA GLN A 35 3.02 5.61 -7.07
C GLN A 35 3.44 6.76 -7.99
N GLN A 36 2.48 7.55 -8.47
CA GLN A 36 2.75 8.75 -9.26
C GLN A 36 3.53 9.78 -8.43
N ALA A 37 3.04 10.12 -7.23
CA ALA A 37 3.70 11.07 -6.34
C ALA A 37 5.13 10.63 -5.99
N VAL A 38 5.34 9.35 -5.65
CA VAL A 38 6.67 8.83 -5.29
C VAL A 38 7.62 8.83 -6.49
N VAL A 39 7.15 8.56 -7.71
CA VAL A 39 7.98 8.71 -8.91
C VAL A 39 8.36 10.17 -9.12
N GLU A 40 7.40 11.09 -9.03
CA GLU A 40 7.65 12.52 -9.26
C GLU A 40 8.61 13.12 -8.24
N GLU A 41 8.41 12.84 -6.95
CA GLU A 41 9.16 13.45 -5.85
C GLU A 41 10.47 12.72 -5.54
N CYS A 42 10.49 11.39 -5.64
CA CYS A 42 11.60 10.56 -5.17
C CYS A 42 12.28 9.77 -6.29
N GLN A 43 11.72 9.73 -7.50
CA GLN A 43 12.21 8.90 -8.62
C GLN A 43 12.24 7.40 -8.29
N ILE A 44 11.32 6.94 -7.44
CA ILE A 44 11.22 5.54 -7.01
C ILE A 44 9.96 4.90 -7.58
N LEU A 45 10.09 3.70 -8.14
CA LEU A 45 8.98 2.88 -8.62
C LEU A 45 8.90 1.62 -7.75
N HIS A 46 7.75 1.33 -7.13
CA HIS A 46 7.64 0.18 -6.21
C HIS A 46 7.85 -1.17 -6.90
N ARG A 47 7.55 -1.26 -8.21
CA ARG A 47 7.72 -2.45 -9.07
C ARG A 47 6.87 -3.68 -8.72
N ASP A 48 6.27 -3.73 -7.53
CA ASP A 48 5.33 -4.79 -7.10
C ASP A 48 4.10 -4.20 -6.39
N CYS A 49 3.14 -3.71 -7.19
CA CYS A 49 1.84 -3.27 -6.71
C CYS A 49 0.81 -4.41 -6.68
N SER A 50 1.23 -5.63 -6.31
CA SER A 50 0.33 -6.79 -6.22
C SER A 50 -0.59 -6.73 -4.99
N LEU A 51 -1.54 -7.66 -4.92
CA LEU A 51 -2.44 -7.83 -3.78
C LEU A 51 -1.72 -8.07 -2.45
N ASN A 52 -0.48 -8.58 -2.49
CA ASN A 52 0.29 -8.92 -1.29
C ASN A 52 0.97 -7.70 -0.67
N ASN A 53 1.29 -6.70 -1.49
CA ASN A 53 1.95 -5.46 -1.06
C ASN A 53 0.98 -4.28 -0.98
N THR A 54 -0.29 -4.50 -1.35
CA THR A 54 -1.34 -3.50 -1.24
C THR A 54 -2.22 -3.76 -0.01
N MET A 55 -2.43 -2.71 0.77
CA MET A 55 -3.19 -2.75 2.01
C MET A 55 -4.37 -1.77 1.94
N ILE A 56 -5.39 -2.05 2.74
CA ILE A 56 -6.52 -1.17 3.02
C ILE A 56 -6.39 -0.70 4.47
N LEU A 57 -6.39 0.61 4.68
CA LEU A 57 -6.51 1.25 5.98
C LEU A 57 -7.98 1.60 6.21
N ASP A 58 -8.60 1.03 7.25
CA ASP A 58 -9.95 1.41 7.68
C ASP A 58 -9.85 2.73 8.51
N GLU A 59 -10.49 3.80 8.04
CA GLU A 59 -10.57 5.12 8.68
C GLU A 59 -12.02 5.42 9.11
N PRO A 60 -12.27 6.35 10.05
CA PRO A 60 -13.63 6.66 10.49
C PRO A 60 -14.57 7.08 9.35
N GLU A 61 -14.04 7.79 8.35
CA GLU A 61 -14.78 8.32 7.19
C GLU A 61 -14.73 7.39 5.96
N GLY A 62 -14.00 6.27 6.01
CA GLY A 62 -13.87 5.39 4.86
C GLY A 62 -12.71 4.42 4.90
N SER A 63 -12.10 4.21 3.73
CA SER A 63 -11.02 3.26 3.54
C SER A 63 -10.04 3.83 2.53
N GLU A 64 -8.75 3.73 2.82
CA GLU A 64 -7.66 4.21 1.96
C GLU A 64 -6.73 3.07 1.55
N GLY A 65 -6.21 3.12 0.32
CA GLY A 65 -5.17 2.21 -0.14
C GLY A 65 -3.77 2.70 0.24
N PHE A 66 -2.89 1.80 0.63
CA PHE A 66 -1.46 2.10 0.76
C PHE A 66 -0.57 0.90 0.37
N LEU A 67 0.69 1.20 0.03
CA LEU A 67 1.70 0.20 -0.32
C LEU A 67 2.65 -0.07 0.86
N ILE A 68 3.02 -1.34 1.03
CA ILE A 68 4.07 -1.81 1.93
C ILE A 68 5.17 -2.50 1.10
N ASP A 69 6.30 -2.83 1.74
CA ASP A 69 7.43 -3.52 1.10
C ASP A 69 8.21 -2.64 0.11
N TRP A 70 8.42 -1.38 0.48
CA TRP A 70 9.23 -0.41 -0.26
C TRP A 70 10.74 -0.71 -0.27
N GLU A 71 11.22 -1.71 0.48
CA GLU A 71 12.66 -2.02 0.57
C GLU A 71 13.24 -2.59 -0.73
N PHE A 72 12.40 -3.12 -1.62
CA PHE A 72 12.78 -3.62 -2.94
C PHE A 72 12.41 -2.66 -4.10
N ALA A 73 11.85 -1.49 -3.78
CA ALA A 73 11.46 -0.45 -4.73
C ALA A 73 12.66 0.18 -5.46
#